data_AF-A0A529LTE9-F1
#
_entry.id   AF-A0A529LTE9-F1
#
_cell.length_a   1.000
_cell.length_b   1.000
_cell.length_c   1.000
_cell.angle_alpha   90.00
_cell.angle_beta   90.00
_cell.angle_gamma   90.00
#
_symmetry.space_group_name_H-M   'P 1'
#
loop_
_entity.id
_entity.type
_entity.pdbx_description
1 polymer ?
#
loop_
_entity_poly.entity_id
_entity_poly.type
_entity_poly.pdbx_seq_one_letter_code
_entity_poly.pdbx_strand_id
1 'polypeptide(L)'
;GEGYDRSLQLRYIFAGVIVPVIMALFFAYGAASSNTRLLGFAANAMFFFVGWHYVKQGYGMLMVDAVLKRKFFGDRDKKVLLVNSYAVWILAWLQTNTAVTQGQYYGLQYYTFAAPSWITDIAVLAAVGSTAVTLLMLARRWRKNGGLPYNGIVAYVASLYLWILIARINPLWLLVVPALHSLQYLAVVWRYQTNV
;
A
#
# COMPACT_ATOMS: atom_id res chain seq x y z
N GLY A 1 0.09 -14.08 31.21
CA GLY A 1 -1.33 -14.44 31.34
C GLY A 1 -1.51 -15.84 30.77
N GLU A 2 -1.89 -16.79 31.61
CA GLU A 2 -1.87 -18.24 31.34
C GLU A 2 -3.00 -18.71 30.39
N GLY A 3 -3.12 -18.09 29.21
CA GLY A 3 -4.15 -18.46 28.23
C GLY A 3 -3.76 -18.34 26.75
N TYR A 4 -2.62 -17.71 26.44
CA TYR A 4 -2.16 -17.56 25.06
C TYR A 4 -0.92 -18.41 24.80
N ASP A 5 -0.87 -19.06 23.64
CA ASP A 5 0.29 -19.82 23.18
C ASP A 5 1.58 -18.99 23.31
N ARG A 6 2.63 -19.64 23.81
CA ARG A 6 3.93 -19.01 24.09
C ARG A 6 4.53 -18.37 22.84
N SER A 7 4.28 -18.95 21.67
CA SER A 7 4.65 -18.35 20.36
C SER A 7 3.97 -16.99 20.14
N LEU A 8 2.68 -16.89 20.44
CA LEU A 8 1.91 -15.64 20.33
C LEU A 8 2.41 -14.59 21.33
N GLN A 9 2.71 -14.99 22.56
CA GLN A 9 3.27 -14.09 23.57
C GLN A 9 4.65 -13.54 23.15
N LEU A 10 5.52 -14.40 22.60
CA LEU A 10 6.83 -13.99 22.11
C LEU A 10 6.71 -13.01 20.93
N ARG A 11 5.81 -13.29 19.97
CA ARG A 11 5.53 -12.37 18.85
C ARG A 11 5.00 -11.03 19.35
N TYR A 12 4.13 -11.05 20.37
CA TYR A 12 3.61 -9.83 20.98
C TYR A 12 4.69 -9.02 21.67
N ILE A 13 5.54 -9.63 22.50
CA ILE A 13 6.65 -8.93 23.16
C ILE A 13 7.61 -8.35 22.12
N PHE A 14 7.95 -9.14 21.11
CA PHE A 14 8.87 -8.71 20.07
C PHE A 14 8.29 -7.54 19.25
N ALA A 15 7.11 -7.70 18.67
CA ALA A 15 6.53 -6.69 17.79
C ALA A 15 5.93 -5.49 18.55
N GLY A 16 5.42 -5.71 19.77
CA GLY A 16 4.71 -4.72 20.57
C GLY A 16 5.58 -3.94 21.56
N VAL A 17 6.76 -4.47 21.93
CA VAL A 17 7.66 -3.80 22.89
C VAL A 17 9.05 -3.62 22.31
N ILE A 18 9.70 -4.70 21.88
CA ILE A 18 11.10 -4.65 21.43
C ILE A 18 11.25 -3.77 20.18
N VAL A 19 10.45 -4.01 19.14
CA VAL A 19 10.50 -3.24 17.89
C VAL A 19 10.24 -1.74 18.13
N PRO A 20 9.18 -1.33 18.86
CA PRO A 20 8.97 0.09 19.18
C PRO A 20 10.11 0.74 19.95
N VAL A 21 10.71 0.04 20.94
CA VAL A 21 11.87 0.57 21.69
C VAL A 21 13.07 0.76 20.77
N ILE A 22 13.37 -0.22 19.91
CA ILE A 22 14.45 -0.11 18.92
C ILE A 22 14.21 1.07 17.98
N MET A 23 12.97 1.23 17.48
CA MET A 23 12.62 2.37 16.62
C MET A 23 12.77 3.71 17.34
N ALA A 24 12.34 3.81 18.60
CA ALA A 24 12.48 5.03 19.39
C ALA A 24 13.95 5.41 19.59
N LEU A 25 14.80 4.42 19.95
CA LEU A 25 16.24 4.63 20.09
C LEU A 25 16.90 5.02 18.76
N PHE A 26 16.51 4.37 17.66
CA PHE A 26 17.00 4.69 16.32
C PHE A 26 16.68 6.13 15.92
N PHE A 27 15.43 6.58 16.10
CA PHE A 27 15.04 7.95 15.77
C PHE A 27 15.67 8.98 16.71
N ALA A 28 15.77 8.68 18.02
CA ALA A 28 16.45 9.54 18.98
C ALA A 28 17.93 9.73 18.62
N TYR A 29 18.61 8.65 18.24
CA TYR A 29 19.99 8.72 17.76
C TYR A 29 20.11 9.52 16.45
N GLY A 30 19.24 9.25 15.47
CA GLY A 30 19.24 9.99 14.19
C GLY A 30 19.01 11.49 14.37
N ALA A 31 18.12 11.87 15.29
CA ALA A 31 17.86 13.26 15.64
C ALA A 31 19.03 13.91 16.39
N ALA A 32 19.56 13.25 17.42
CA ALA A 32 20.67 13.78 18.22
C ALA A 32 21.96 13.95 17.40
N SER A 33 22.20 13.06 16.44
CA SER A 33 23.35 13.14 15.53
C SER A 33 23.13 14.05 14.33
N SER A 34 21.94 14.65 14.17
CA SER A 34 21.54 15.42 12.98
C SER A 34 21.83 14.70 11.65
N ASN A 35 21.76 13.36 11.66
CA ASN A 35 22.11 12.54 10.50
C ASN A 35 20.94 12.44 9.53
N THR A 36 20.83 13.44 8.67
CA THR A 36 19.76 13.57 7.66
C THR A 36 19.70 12.37 6.71
N ARG A 37 20.83 11.72 6.42
CA ARG A 37 20.89 10.53 5.56
C ARG A 37 20.24 9.31 6.22
N LEU A 38 20.51 9.09 7.51
CA LEU A 38 19.93 7.99 8.27
C LEU A 38 18.40 8.14 8.37
N LEU A 39 17.93 9.35 8.68
CA LEU A 39 16.51 9.68 8.73
C LEU A 39 15.84 9.57 7.35
N GLY A 40 16.56 9.95 6.28
CA GLY A 40 16.10 9.78 4.90
C GLY A 40 15.87 8.32 4.52
N PHE A 41 16.78 7.41 4.90
CA PHE A 41 16.58 5.97 4.69
C PHE A 41 15.40 5.41 5.47
N ALA A 42 15.20 5.87 6.71
CA ALA A 42 14.05 5.46 7.51
C ALA A 42 12.72 5.93 6.90
N ALA A 43 12.66 7.18 6.41
CA ALA A 43 11.51 7.69 5.69
C ALA A 43 11.25 6.90 4.40
N ASN A 44 12.30 6.54 3.66
CA ASN A 44 12.19 5.73 2.46
C ASN A 44 11.58 4.34 2.73
N ALA A 45 12.11 3.66 3.76
CA ALA A 45 11.60 2.37 4.21
C ALA A 45 10.14 2.49 4.66
N MET A 46 9.79 3.56 5.39
CA MET A 46 8.40 3.85 5.77
C MET A 46 7.51 3.94 4.54
N PHE A 47 7.85 4.76 3.55
CA PHE A 47 7.03 4.90 2.33
C PHE A 47 6.89 3.57 1.55
N PHE A 48 7.96 2.77 1.50
CA PHE A 48 7.92 1.44 0.90
C PHE A 48 6.92 0.51 1.59
N PHE A 49 7.04 0.35 2.92
CA PHE A 49 6.19 -0.56 3.70
C PHE A 49 4.75 -0.07 3.85
N VAL A 50 4.53 1.24 3.98
CA VAL A 50 3.20 1.84 4.03
C VAL A 50 2.49 1.67 2.68
N GLY A 51 3.18 1.95 1.57
CA GLY A 51 2.63 1.68 0.24
C GLY A 51 2.24 0.21 0.05
N TRP A 52 3.07 -0.71 0.54
CA TRP A 52 2.77 -2.15 0.50
C TRP A 52 1.54 -2.52 1.34
N HIS A 53 1.43 -1.93 2.54
CA HIS A 53 0.29 -2.13 3.43
C HIS A 53 -1.02 -1.75 2.75
N TYR A 54 -1.07 -0.57 2.12
CA TYR A 54 -2.26 -0.08 1.42
C TYR A 54 -2.68 -0.93 0.24
N VAL A 55 -1.72 -1.41 -0.54
CA VAL A 55 -2.00 -2.28 -1.70
C VAL A 55 -2.56 -3.63 -1.26
N LYS A 56 -2.00 -4.24 -0.20
CA LYS A 56 -2.59 -5.45 0.41
C LYS A 56 -4.00 -5.22 0.92
N GLN A 57 -4.24 -4.08 1.55
CA GLN A 57 -5.56 -3.72 2.07
C GLN A 57 -6.58 -3.60 0.94
N GLY A 58 -6.28 -2.87 -0.13
CA GLY A 58 -7.22 -2.74 -1.25
C GLY A 58 -7.50 -4.05 -1.98
N TYR A 59 -6.49 -4.91 -2.15
CA TYR A 59 -6.68 -6.27 -2.64
C TYR A 59 -7.58 -7.09 -1.70
N GLY A 60 -7.34 -7.04 -0.40
CA GLY A 60 -8.17 -7.72 0.61
C GLY A 60 -9.62 -7.24 0.58
N MET A 61 -9.83 -5.93 0.49
CA MET A 61 -11.15 -5.31 0.37
C MET A 61 -11.93 -5.79 -0.86
N LEU A 62 -11.25 -5.92 -2.00
CA LEU A 62 -11.85 -6.50 -3.20
C LEU A 62 -12.28 -7.96 -2.98
N MET A 63 -11.44 -8.76 -2.33
CA MET A 63 -11.77 -10.16 -2.03
C MET A 63 -12.94 -10.28 -1.06
N VAL A 64 -12.99 -9.45 -0.01
CA VAL A 64 -14.10 -9.44 0.95
C VAL A 64 -15.41 -9.04 0.28
N ASP A 65 -15.43 -7.95 -0.51
CA ASP A 65 -16.65 -7.53 -1.24
C ASP A 65 -17.10 -8.61 -2.24
N ALA A 66 -16.15 -9.29 -2.91
CA ALA A 66 -16.43 -10.39 -3.80
C ALA A 66 -17.10 -11.57 -3.08
N VAL A 67 -16.62 -11.94 -1.90
CA VAL A 67 -17.21 -13.02 -1.08
C VAL A 67 -18.60 -12.64 -0.59
N LEU A 68 -18.77 -11.45 -0.02
CA LEU A 68 -20.06 -10.95 0.50
C LEU A 68 -21.13 -10.91 -0.59
N LYS A 69 -20.76 -10.53 -1.82
CA LYS A 69 -21.68 -10.48 -2.97
C LYS A 69 -21.77 -11.78 -3.75
N ARG A 70 -21.14 -12.87 -3.28
CA ARG A 70 -21.05 -14.19 -3.96
C ARG A 70 -20.51 -14.09 -5.41
N LYS A 71 -19.66 -13.10 -5.67
CA LYS A 71 -18.99 -12.84 -6.96
C LYS A 71 -17.53 -13.25 -6.91
N PHE A 72 -17.26 -14.53 -6.64
CA PHE A 72 -15.92 -15.06 -6.36
C PHE A 72 -14.94 -14.96 -7.54
N PHE A 73 -13.73 -14.49 -7.28
CA PHE A 73 -12.63 -14.53 -8.25
C PHE A 73 -12.00 -15.92 -8.27
N GLY A 74 -11.70 -16.43 -9.48
CA GLY A 74 -10.93 -17.66 -9.63
C GLY A 74 -9.45 -17.43 -9.33
N ASP A 75 -8.66 -18.50 -9.20
CA ASP A 75 -7.25 -18.38 -8.81
C ASP A 75 -6.39 -17.66 -9.86
N ARG A 76 -6.74 -17.79 -11.14
CA ARG A 76 -6.11 -17.03 -12.22
C ARG A 76 -6.40 -15.53 -12.11
N ASP A 77 -7.65 -15.15 -11.85
CA ASP A 77 -8.06 -13.75 -11.68
C ASP A 77 -7.36 -13.12 -10.46
N LYS A 78 -7.29 -13.86 -9.34
CA LYS A 78 -6.57 -13.45 -8.13
C LYS A 78 -5.09 -13.19 -8.42
N LYS A 79 -4.42 -14.09 -9.16
CA LYS A 79 -3.02 -13.91 -9.56
C LYS A 79 -2.83 -12.68 -10.44
N VAL A 80 -3.73 -12.42 -11.40
CA VAL A 80 -3.69 -11.21 -12.23
C VAL A 80 -3.76 -9.95 -11.37
N LEU A 81 -4.73 -9.89 -10.46
CA LEU A 81 -4.88 -8.78 -9.52
C LEU A 81 -3.65 -8.60 -8.61
N LEU A 82 -3.07 -9.70 -8.13
CA LEU A 82 -1.87 -9.69 -7.29
C LEU A 82 -0.65 -9.15 -8.05
N VAL A 83 -0.42 -9.62 -9.28
CA VAL A 83 0.69 -9.15 -10.12
C VAL A 83 0.53 -7.67 -10.43
N ASN A 84 -0.68 -7.21 -10.75
CA ASN A 84 -0.94 -5.79 -10.97
C ASN A 84 -0.69 -4.96 -9.71
N SER A 85 -1.13 -5.44 -8.54
CA SER A 85 -0.84 -4.83 -7.24
C SER A 85 0.66 -4.64 -7.01
N TYR A 86 1.48 -5.67 -7.25
CA TYR A 86 2.93 -5.55 -7.09
C TYR A 86 3.56 -4.57 -8.07
N ALA A 87 3.18 -4.65 -9.35
CA ALA A 87 3.76 -3.80 -10.38
C ALA A 87 3.46 -2.32 -10.14
N VAL A 88 2.21 -1.98 -9.80
CA VAL A 88 1.80 -0.61 -9.52
C VAL A 88 2.41 -0.09 -8.23
N TRP A 89 2.52 -0.92 -7.19
CA TRP A 89 3.19 -0.57 -5.95
C TRP A 89 4.66 -0.21 -6.15
N ILE A 90 5.42 -1.05 -6.86
CA ILE A 90 6.84 -0.81 -7.15
C ILE A 90 6.99 0.49 -7.93
N LEU A 91 6.16 0.69 -8.97
CA LEU A 91 6.17 1.93 -9.74
C LEU A 91 5.88 3.16 -8.86
N ALA A 92 4.87 3.09 -7.99
CA ALA A 92 4.51 4.18 -7.08
C ALA A 92 5.65 4.52 -6.12
N TRP A 93 6.37 3.51 -5.61
CA TRP A 93 7.53 3.72 -4.75
C TRP A 93 8.68 4.38 -5.51
N LEU A 94 9.01 3.90 -6.71
CA LEU A 94 10.06 4.51 -7.56
C LEU A 94 9.73 5.97 -7.94
N GLN A 95 8.46 6.26 -8.24
CA GLN A 95 8.02 7.62 -8.54
C GLN A 95 8.05 8.51 -7.30
N THR A 96 7.65 8.01 -6.13
CA THR A 96 7.76 8.75 -4.85
C THR A 96 9.22 9.08 -4.54
N ASN A 97 10.15 8.14 -4.73
CA ASN A 97 11.59 8.38 -4.58
C ASN A 97 12.07 9.52 -5.48
N THR A 98 11.69 9.48 -6.75
CA THR A 98 12.06 10.51 -7.73
C THR A 98 11.49 11.87 -7.35
N ALA A 99 10.19 11.93 -7.01
CA ALA A 99 9.52 13.16 -6.62
C ALA A 99 10.07 13.75 -5.32
N VAL A 100 10.42 12.92 -4.34
CA VAL A 100 11.04 13.33 -3.07
C VAL A 100 12.49 13.80 -3.26
N THR A 101 13.21 13.26 -4.25
CA THR A 101 14.56 13.76 -4.62
C THR A 101 14.49 15.14 -5.24
N GLN A 102 13.46 15.39 -6.06
CA GLN A 102 13.26 16.65 -6.77
C GLN A 102 12.61 17.72 -5.89
N GLY A 103 11.81 17.32 -4.90
CA GLY A 103 11.12 18.22 -3.98
C GLY A 103 11.88 18.44 -2.68
N GLN A 104 12.08 19.70 -2.29
CA GLN A 104 12.53 20.10 -0.95
C GLN A 104 11.40 19.86 0.06
N TYR A 105 11.11 18.61 0.40
CA TYR A 105 10.12 18.29 1.42
C TYR A 105 10.67 18.65 2.80
N TYR A 106 9.94 19.49 3.56
CA TYR A 106 10.30 19.87 4.93
C TYR A 106 11.71 20.46 5.10
N GLY A 107 12.31 21.04 4.04
CA GLY A 107 13.66 21.59 4.08
C GLY A 107 14.78 20.55 4.27
N LEU A 108 14.45 19.27 4.17
CA LEU A 108 15.40 18.17 4.25
C LEU A 108 15.76 17.73 2.83
N GLN A 109 17.06 17.75 2.50
CA GLN A 109 17.54 17.03 1.31
C GLN A 109 17.41 15.54 1.58
N TYR A 110 16.27 14.97 1.20
CA TYR A 110 16.08 13.53 1.24
C TYR A 110 16.99 12.89 0.18
N TYR A 111 18.08 12.29 0.65
CA TYR A 111 18.84 11.36 -0.19
C TYR A 111 17.95 10.13 -0.43
N THR A 112 17.38 10.04 -1.62
CA THR A 112 16.66 8.84 -2.05
C THR A 112 17.49 8.05 -3.06
N PHE A 113 17.05 6.82 -3.31
CA PHE A 113 17.64 5.99 -4.34
C PHE A 113 17.18 6.51 -5.71
N ALA A 114 18.07 7.21 -6.42
CA ALA A 114 17.88 7.51 -7.84
C ALA A 114 18.00 6.20 -8.63
N ALA A 115 16.89 5.49 -8.79
CA ALA A 115 16.85 4.32 -9.63
C ALA A 115 17.21 4.73 -11.08
N PRO A 116 18.11 3.98 -11.75
CA PRO A 116 18.37 4.18 -13.17
C PRO A 116 17.06 4.20 -13.99
N SER A 117 17.00 5.05 -15.02
CA SER A 117 15.79 5.22 -15.85
C SER A 117 15.23 3.90 -16.38
N TRP A 118 16.11 2.98 -16.79
CA TRP A 118 15.69 1.67 -17.30
C TRP A 118 14.92 0.83 -16.27
N ILE A 119 15.19 0.97 -14.96
CA ILE A 119 14.42 0.28 -13.91
C ILE A 119 13.01 0.87 -13.86
N THR A 120 12.91 2.19 -13.90
CA THR A 120 11.63 2.90 -13.92
C THR A 120 10.83 2.54 -15.18
N ASP A 121 11.47 2.44 -16.34
CA ASP A 121 10.84 2.07 -17.61
C ASP A 121 10.27 0.65 -17.55
N ILE A 122 11.03 -0.31 -17.02
CA ILE A 122 10.55 -1.68 -16.80
C ILE A 122 9.35 -1.69 -15.84
N ALA A 123 9.42 -0.94 -14.74
CA ALA A 123 8.32 -0.85 -13.79
C ALA A 123 7.06 -0.22 -14.41
N VAL A 124 7.22 0.80 -15.27
CA VAL A 124 6.12 1.40 -16.04
C VAL A 124 5.51 0.37 -16.98
N LEU A 125 6.32 -0.34 -17.77
CA LEU A 125 5.84 -1.36 -18.70
C LEU A 125 5.11 -2.49 -17.97
N ALA A 126 5.65 -2.96 -16.84
CA ALA A 126 5.01 -3.97 -16.01
C ALA A 126 3.68 -3.49 -15.43
N ALA A 127 3.62 -2.24 -14.94
CA ALA A 127 2.39 -1.66 -14.41
C ALA A 127 1.33 -1.49 -15.51
N VAL A 128 1.69 -0.93 -16.66
CA VAL A 128 0.78 -0.74 -17.80
C VAL A 128 0.28 -2.08 -18.33
N GLY A 129 1.18 -3.03 -18.58
CA GLY A 129 0.84 -4.35 -19.07
C GLY A 129 -0.08 -5.12 -18.11
N SER A 130 0.27 -5.16 -16.82
CA SER A 130 -0.57 -5.81 -15.81
C SER A 130 -1.93 -5.12 -15.63
N THR A 131 -1.98 -3.78 -15.75
CA THR A 131 -3.24 -3.02 -15.70
C THR A 131 -4.14 -3.39 -16.87
N ALA A 132 -3.59 -3.46 -18.09
CA ALA A 132 -4.34 -3.86 -19.27
C ALA A 132 -4.90 -5.29 -19.13
N VAL A 133 -4.11 -6.23 -18.62
CA VAL A 133 -4.57 -7.60 -18.35
C VAL A 133 -5.67 -7.62 -17.29
N THR A 134 -5.55 -6.84 -16.21
CA THR A 134 -6.59 -6.70 -15.19
C THR A 134 -7.89 -6.15 -15.78
N LEU A 135 -7.82 -5.08 -16.58
CA LEU A 135 -9.00 -4.49 -17.23
C LEU A 135 -9.68 -5.47 -18.19
N LEU A 136 -8.91 -6.20 -19.00
CA LEU A 136 -9.43 -7.23 -19.90
C LEU A 136 -10.11 -8.36 -19.12
N MET A 137 -9.52 -8.81 -18.02
CA MET A 137 -10.10 -9.81 -17.12
C MET A 137 -11.43 -9.32 -16.53
N LEU A 138 -11.47 -8.09 -16.00
CA LEU A 138 -12.69 -7.50 -15.45
C LEU A 138 -13.78 -7.33 -16.53
N ALA A 139 -13.43 -6.89 -17.73
CA ALA A 139 -14.37 -6.72 -18.84
C ALA A 139 -14.97 -8.05 -19.31
N ARG A 140 -14.14 -9.09 -19.47
CA ARG A 140 -14.61 -10.44 -19.81
C ARG A 140 -15.56 -10.99 -18.75
N ARG A 141 -15.22 -10.77 -17.48
CA ARG A 141 -16.02 -11.22 -16.35
C ARG A 141 -17.34 -10.47 -16.23
N TRP A 142 -17.35 -9.16 -16.47
CA TRP A 142 -18.58 -8.37 -16.55
C TRP A 142 -19.52 -8.90 -17.62
N ARG A 143 -19.00 -9.17 -18.84
CA ARG A 143 -19.79 -9.74 -19.94
C ARG A 143 -20.34 -11.12 -19.63
N LYS A 144 -19.56 -11.98 -18.98
CA LYS A 144 -19.96 -13.36 -18.68
C LYS A 144 -20.96 -13.47 -17.51
N ASN A 145 -20.74 -12.68 -16.45
CA ASN A 145 -21.43 -12.87 -15.18
C ASN A 145 -22.43 -11.74 -14.86
N GLY A 146 -22.58 -10.74 -15.73
CA GLY A 146 -23.53 -9.63 -15.56
C GLY A 146 -23.21 -8.68 -14.41
N GLY A 147 -22.04 -8.78 -13.78
CA GLY A 147 -21.67 -7.85 -12.71
C GLY A 147 -20.36 -8.14 -12.00
N LEU A 148 -19.86 -7.10 -11.32
CA LEU A 148 -18.63 -7.12 -10.53
C LEU A 148 -18.88 -6.63 -9.09
N PRO A 149 -17.98 -6.93 -8.13
CA PRO A 149 -18.00 -6.34 -6.80
C PRO A 149 -17.52 -4.89 -6.87
N TYR A 150 -18.44 -3.98 -7.23
CA TYR A 150 -18.12 -2.57 -7.56
C TYR A 150 -17.35 -1.86 -6.44
N ASN A 151 -17.83 -1.90 -5.20
CA ASN A 151 -17.17 -1.26 -4.06
C ASN A 151 -15.75 -1.81 -3.84
N GLY A 152 -15.59 -3.13 -3.97
CA GLY A 152 -14.28 -3.77 -3.91
C GLY A 152 -13.34 -3.30 -5.01
N ILE A 153 -13.83 -3.13 -6.24
CA ILE A 153 -13.02 -2.61 -7.36
C ILE A 153 -12.63 -1.16 -7.13
N VAL A 154 -13.56 -0.33 -6.66
CA VAL A 154 -13.28 1.06 -6.32
C VAL A 154 -12.22 1.13 -5.22
N ALA A 155 -12.33 0.32 -4.17
CA ALA A 155 -11.33 0.25 -3.11
C ALA A 155 -9.95 -0.20 -3.64
N TYR A 156 -9.92 -1.22 -4.50
CA TYR A 156 -8.71 -1.69 -5.17
C TYR A 156 -8.06 -0.58 -6.01
N VAL A 157 -8.79 0.03 -6.93
CA VAL A 157 -8.28 1.08 -7.82
C VAL A 157 -7.81 2.29 -7.02
N ALA A 158 -8.59 2.73 -6.02
CA ALA A 158 -8.22 3.85 -5.17
C ALA A 158 -6.92 3.57 -4.41
N SER A 159 -6.76 2.37 -3.85
CA SER A 159 -5.56 1.99 -3.09
C SER A 159 -4.29 1.82 -3.94
N LEU A 160 -4.43 1.57 -5.25
CA LEU A 160 -3.30 1.35 -6.16
C LEU A 160 -2.91 2.63 -6.91
N TYR A 161 -3.87 3.35 -7.48
CA TYR A 161 -3.60 4.38 -8.49
C TYR A 161 -3.82 5.80 -7.97
N LEU A 162 -4.74 6.01 -7.02
CA LEU A 162 -5.07 7.35 -6.53
C LEU A 162 -3.84 8.05 -5.93
N TRP A 163 -3.00 7.29 -5.24
CA TRP A 163 -1.79 7.82 -4.59
C TRP A 163 -0.73 8.30 -5.59
N ILE A 164 -0.60 7.63 -6.73
CA ILE A 164 0.32 8.03 -7.82
C ILE A 164 -0.09 9.39 -8.40
N LEU A 165 -1.40 9.63 -8.51
CA LEU A 165 -1.95 10.89 -9.03
C LEU A 165 -1.86 12.00 -7.98
N ILE A 166 -2.27 11.70 -6.75
CA ILE A 166 -2.34 12.66 -5.66
C ILE A 166 -0.95 13.19 -5.27
N ALA A 167 0.06 12.31 -5.18
CA ALA A 167 1.43 12.71 -4.85
C ALA A 167 2.05 13.64 -5.92
N ARG A 168 1.57 13.58 -7.17
CA ARG A 168 2.01 14.48 -8.24
C ARG A 168 1.32 15.84 -8.23
N ILE A 169 0.10 15.93 -7.71
CA ILE A 169 -0.67 17.19 -7.65
C ILE A 169 -0.27 18.01 -6.44
N ASN A 170 -0.37 17.42 -5.25
CA ASN A 170 0.13 18.04 -4.04
C ASN A 170 0.62 16.97 -3.05
N PRO A 171 1.91 16.96 -2.73
CA PRO A 171 2.52 15.99 -1.84
C PRO A 171 2.02 16.03 -0.40
N LEU A 172 1.44 17.15 0.07
CA LEU A 172 0.85 17.26 1.42
C LEU A 172 -0.29 16.27 1.64
N TRP A 173 -0.92 15.79 0.57
CA TRP A 173 -1.92 14.74 0.68
C TRP A 173 -1.39 13.46 1.31
N LEU A 174 -0.09 13.17 1.22
CA LEU A 174 0.56 12.03 1.89
C LEU A 174 0.29 12.02 3.42
N LEU A 175 0.01 13.18 4.03
CA LEU A 175 -0.34 13.31 5.44
C LEU A 175 -1.79 12.89 5.74
N VAL A 176 -2.68 13.04 4.77
CA VAL A 176 -4.12 12.77 4.91
C VAL A 176 -4.44 11.31 4.55
N VAL A 177 -3.60 10.69 3.72
CA VAL A 177 -3.75 9.30 3.27
C VAL A 177 -3.97 8.30 4.42
N PRO A 178 -3.17 8.30 5.52
CA PRO A 178 -3.37 7.34 6.60
C PRO A 178 -4.74 7.48 7.28
N ALA A 179 -5.23 8.71 7.42
CA ALA A 179 -6.55 8.98 7.98
C ALA A 179 -7.67 8.44 7.06
N LEU A 180 -7.59 8.71 5.76
CA LEU A 180 -8.55 8.20 4.77
C LEU A 180 -8.54 6.66 4.70
N HIS A 181 -7.36 6.06 4.78
CA HIS A 181 -7.24 4.60 4.82
C HIS A 181 -7.81 3.98 6.10
N SER A 182 -7.72 4.68 7.23
CA SER A 182 -8.31 4.23 8.50
C SER A 182 -9.85 4.28 8.45
N LEU A 183 -10.42 5.29 7.80
CA LEU A 183 -11.88 5.39 7.59
C LEU A 183 -12.46 4.22 6.81
N GLN A 184 -11.70 3.63 5.88
CA GLN A 184 -12.14 2.45 5.14
C GLN A 184 -12.42 1.26 6.07
N TYR A 185 -11.62 1.06 7.12
CA TYR A 185 -11.85 -0.01 8.10
C TYR A 185 -13.12 0.22 8.92
N LEU A 186 -13.35 1.46 9.36
CA LEU A 186 -14.58 1.83 10.09
C LEU A 186 -15.83 1.53 9.26
N ALA A 187 -15.81 1.85 7.95
CA ALA A 187 -16.93 1.56 7.07
C ALA A 187 -17.20 0.04 6.93
N VAL A 188 -16.17 -0.80 6.94
CA VAL A 188 -16.30 -2.26 6.89
C VAL A 188 -16.87 -2.81 8.19
N VAL A 189 -16.33 -2.39 9.33
CA VAL A 189 -16.79 -2.82 10.65
C VAL A 189 -18.26 -2.43 10.84
N TRP A 190 -18.61 -1.19 10.52
CA TRP A 190 -19.99 -0.71 10.57
C TRP A 190 -20.92 -1.56 9.70
N ARG A 191 -20.56 -1.80 8.43
CA ARG A 191 -21.35 -2.63 7.51
C ARG A 191 -21.53 -4.06 8.03
N TYR A 192 -20.49 -4.63 8.64
CA TYR A 192 -20.55 -5.96 9.23
C TYR A 192 -21.52 -5.99 10.42
N GLN A 193 -21.43 -5.01 11.33
CA GLN A 193 -22.31 -4.90 12.50
C GLN A 193 -23.79 -4.71 12.14
N THR A 194 -24.10 -3.96 11.08
CA THR A 194 -25.48 -3.69 10.67
C THR A 194 -26.13 -4.80 9.82
N ASN A 195 -25.35 -5.75 9.33
CA ASN A 195 -25.82 -6.89 8.52
C ASN A 195 -26.01 -8.18 9.34
N VAL A 196 -25.79 -8.12 10.66
CA VAL A 196 -26.21 -9.13 11.66
C VAL A 196 -27.54 -8.68 12.24
#